data_AF-Q04NC6-F1
#
_entry.id   AF-Q04NC6-F1
#
_cell.length_a   1.000
_cell.length_b   1.000
_cell.length_c   1.000
_cell.angle_alpha   90.00
_cell.angle_beta   90.00
_cell.angle_gamma   90.00
#
_symmetry.space_group_name_H-M   'P 1'
#
loop_
_entity.id
_entity.type
_entity.pdbx_description
1 polymer ?
#
loop_
_entity_poly.entity_id
_entity_poly.type
_entity_poly.pdbx_seq_one_letter_code
_entity_poly.pdbx_strand_id
1 'polypeptide(L)'
;MHKFSFSFMNVIEEAGEVLIKPVSFFKDLSKAPEESLISLYLRCLIYMSFLYAVAVISTTLLAPNEFPSPSLIFLFFEMPTAYLLASFLIFPILGFLYMFFSWICGGNTGWKKNFRAGTASLSVFWAILLLQSFGGLIHIYLGMWIGIAFTAYVPFLFFLALTSYLKAPVKRTAIVLSLFMIVLLYLQYSRMNSYMKDHKIVENVNSQKSTTIEKEKQEERETMEIIRKAMEKAKAEEQR
;
A
#
# COMPACT_ATOMS: atom_id res chain seq x y z
N MET A 1 24.51 14.58 -12.50
CA MET A 1 23.65 15.50 -13.26
C MET A 1 22.44 14.70 -13.69
N HIS A 2 21.25 15.01 -13.18
CA HIS A 2 20.04 14.22 -13.48
C HIS A 2 19.64 14.37 -14.95
N LYS A 3 19.21 13.27 -15.58
CA LYS A 3 18.74 13.25 -16.97
C LYS A 3 17.22 13.34 -17.01
N PHE A 4 16.70 14.57 -17.04
CA PHE A 4 15.25 14.84 -17.11
C PHE A 4 14.68 14.70 -18.53
N SER A 5 15.07 13.63 -19.24
CA SER A 5 14.53 13.25 -20.54
C SER A 5 13.84 11.90 -20.44
N PHE A 6 12.82 11.69 -21.28
CA PHE A 6 12.09 10.43 -21.26
C PHE A 6 12.96 9.26 -21.75
N SER A 7 13.18 8.30 -20.86
CA SER A 7 13.71 6.96 -21.12
C SER A 7 13.28 6.07 -19.96
N PHE A 8 12.91 4.82 -20.23
CA PHE A 8 12.50 3.89 -19.18
C PHE A 8 13.53 3.78 -18.04
N MET A 9 14.82 3.75 -18.38
CA MET A 9 15.89 3.71 -17.37
C MET A 9 15.92 4.97 -16.52
N ASN A 10 15.79 6.15 -17.14
CA ASN A 10 15.73 7.42 -16.40
C ASN A 10 14.52 7.44 -15.46
N VAL A 11 13.36 6.90 -15.87
CA VAL A 11 12.15 6.85 -15.04
C VAL A 11 12.36 6.03 -13.76
N ILE A 12 13.11 4.93 -13.85
CA ILE A 12 13.48 4.09 -12.70
C ILE A 12 14.51 4.79 -11.82
N GLU A 13 15.55 5.36 -12.42
CA GLU A 13 16.59 6.09 -11.69
C GLU A 13 15.98 7.27 -10.91
N GLU A 14 15.11 8.05 -11.55
CA GLU A 14 14.41 9.15 -10.90
C GLU A 14 13.54 8.67 -9.72
N ALA A 15 12.84 7.54 -9.83
CA ALA A 15 12.07 6.99 -8.71
C ALA A 15 12.96 6.63 -7.52
N GLY A 16 14.13 6.03 -7.78
CA GLY A 16 15.13 5.74 -6.76
C GLY A 16 15.70 7.00 -6.11
N GLU A 17 15.95 8.04 -6.91
CA GLU A 17 16.45 9.33 -6.42
C GLU A 17 15.41 10.10 -5.61
N VAL A 18 14.13 10.08 -6.01
CA VAL A 18 13.03 10.64 -5.20
C VAL A 18 12.97 9.91 -3.86
N LEU A 19 13.13 8.59 -3.84
CA LEU A 19 13.08 7.80 -2.59
C LEU A 19 14.26 8.11 -1.66
N ILE A 20 15.50 8.10 -2.19
CA ILE A 20 16.73 8.16 -1.38
C ILE A 20 17.19 9.60 -1.14
N LYS A 21 17.07 10.48 -2.14
CA LYS A 21 17.58 11.87 -2.10
C LYS A 21 16.53 12.88 -2.58
N PRO A 22 15.33 12.91 -1.96
CA PRO A 22 14.23 13.76 -2.42
C PRO A 22 14.58 15.26 -2.44
N VAL A 23 15.36 15.73 -1.46
CA VAL A 23 15.72 17.15 -1.35
C VAL A 23 16.57 17.62 -2.52
N SER A 24 17.59 16.86 -2.93
CA SER A 24 18.41 17.22 -4.09
C SER A 24 17.62 17.07 -5.37
N PHE A 25 16.83 16.00 -5.49
CA PHE A 25 15.99 15.74 -6.66
C PHE A 25 15.05 16.90 -6.96
N PHE A 26 14.25 17.36 -6.00
CA PHE A 26 13.29 18.46 -6.24
C PHE A 26 13.97 19.81 -6.50
N LYS A 27 15.15 20.05 -5.92
CA LYS A 27 15.96 21.23 -6.23
C LYS A 27 16.45 21.22 -7.67
N ASP A 28 16.90 20.08 -8.17
CA ASP A 28 17.39 19.97 -9.53
C ASP A 28 16.24 19.89 -10.55
N LEU A 29 15.10 19.31 -10.18
CA LEU A 29 13.87 19.36 -10.96
C LEU A 29 13.43 20.81 -11.22
N SER A 30 13.66 21.73 -10.27
CA SER A 30 13.35 23.16 -10.42
C SER A 30 14.17 23.86 -11.51
N LYS A 31 15.36 23.31 -11.82
CA LYS A 31 16.29 23.81 -12.84
C LYS A 31 16.15 23.06 -14.16
N ALA A 32 15.41 21.95 -14.17
CA ALA A 32 15.22 21.12 -15.35
C ALA A 32 14.42 21.86 -16.43
N PRO A 33 14.70 21.63 -17.72
CA PRO A 33 13.90 22.17 -18.81
C PRO A 33 12.46 21.68 -18.70
N GLU A 34 11.54 22.42 -19.31
CA GLU A 34 10.15 21.97 -19.39
C GLU A 34 10.03 20.68 -20.19
N GLU A 35 9.27 19.74 -19.65
CA GLU A 35 9.04 18.44 -20.27
C GLU A 35 7.73 18.44 -21.06
N SER A 36 7.59 17.61 -22.08
CA SER A 36 6.34 17.53 -22.86
C SER A 36 5.24 16.82 -22.06
N LEU A 37 3.97 17.16 -22.31
CA LEU A 37 2.84 16.51 -21.63
C LEU A 37 2.77 15.01 -21.93
N ILE A 38 3.07 14.63 -23.18
CA ILE A 38 3.10 13.22 -23.60
C ILE A 38 4.15 12.45 -22.79
N SER A 39 5.34 13.02 -22.60
CA SER A 39 6.37 12.40 -21.79
C SER A 39 5.93 12.21 -20.34
N LEU A 40 5.33 13.23 -19.72
CA LEU A 40 4.82 13.13 -18.36
C LEU A 40 3.69 12.09 -18.22
N TYR A 41 2.83 11.97 -19.24
CA TYR A 41 1.80 10.93 -19.30
C TYR A 41 2.42 9.53 -19.35
N LEU A 42 3.41 9.30 -20.23
CA LEU A 42 4.10 8.02 -20.33
C LEU A 42 4.80 7.63 -19.03
N ARG A 43 5.40 8.60 -18.33
CA ARG A 43 5.98 8.38 -16.98
C ARG A 43 4.91 7.95 -15.97
N CYS A 44 3.78 8.64 -15.94
CA CYS A 44 2.65 8.28 -15.09
C CYS A 44 2.16 6.85 -15.38
N LEU A 45 2.05 6.47 -16.67
CA LEU A 45 1.69 5.11 -17.06
C LEU A 45 2.70 4.07 -16.57
N ILE A 46 4.00 4.33 -16.68
CA ILE A 46 5.04 3.41 -16.17
C ILE A 46 4.90 3.21 -14.66
N TYR A 47 4.69 4.29 -13.88
CA TYR A 47 4.50 4.18 -12.44
C TYR A 47 3.19 3.45 -12.08
N MET A 48 2.12 3.66 -12.85
CA MET A 48 0.87 2.90 -12.70
C MET A 48 1.07 1.40 -13.00
N SER A 49 1.89 1.07 -14.00
CA SER A 49 2.25 -0.33 -14.29
C SER A 49 3.05 -0.97 -13.16
N PHE A 50 3.96 -0.23 -12.51
CA PHE A 50 4.64 -0.73 -11.30
C PHE A 50 3.68 -0.91 -10.13
N LEU A 51 2.74 0.01 -9.93
CA LEU A 51 1.69 -0.12 -8.91
C LEU A 51 0.83 -1.36 -9.16
N TYR A 52 0.46 -1.64 -10.41
CA TYR A 52 -0.23 -2.85 -10.81
C TYR A 52 0.59 -4.11 -10.49
N ALA A 53 1.86 -4.15 -10.92
CA ALA A 53 2.74 -5.30 -10.67
C ALA A 53 2.88 -5.59 -9.16
N VAL A 54 3.06 -4.55 -8.35
CA VAL A 54 3.11 -4.67 -6.88
C VAL A 54 1.78 -5.14 -6.31
N ALA A 55 0.64 -4.69 -6.83
CA ALA A 55 -0.67 -5.15 -6.39
C ALA A 55 -0.88 -6.65 -6.68
N VAL A 56 -0.48 -7.12 -7.86
CA VAL A 56 -0.52 -8.54 -8.22
C VAL A 56 0.38 -9.35 -7.28
N ILE A 57 1.63 -8.93 -7.09
CA ILE A 57 2.57 -9.62 -6.17
C ILE A 57 2.00 -9.63 -4.75
N SER A 58 1.43 -8.51 -4.30
CA SER A 58 0.91 -8.37 -2.94
C SER A 58 -0.27 -9.30 -2.68
N THR A 59 -1.17 -9.45 -3.67
CA THR A 59 -2.38 -10.27 -3.54
C THR A 59 -2.17 -11.75 -3.83
N THR A 60 -1.08 -12.12 -4.51
CA THR A 60 -0.79 -13.52 -4.86
C THR A 60 0.32 -14.16 -4.02
N LEU A 61 1.41 -13.42 -3.77
CA LEU A 61 2.61 -13.94 -3.11
C LEU A 61 2.76 -13.44 -1.68
N LEU A 62 2.31 -12.22 -1.40
CA LEU A 62 2.47 -11.59 -0.08
C LEU A 62 1.18 -11.61 0.77
N ALA A 63 0.11 -12.18 0.24
CA ALA A 63 -1.15 -12.31 0.97
C ALA A 63 -1.05 -13.47 1.98
N PRO A 64 -1.60 -13.31 3.20
CA PRO A 64 -1.72 -14.42 4.14
C PRO A 64 -2.52 -15.58 3.53
N ASN A 65 -2.14 -16.83 3.82
CA ASN A 65 -2.76 -18.05 3.28
C ASN A 65 -4.27 -18.20 3.58
N GLU A 66 -4.80 -17.37 4.49
CA GLU A 66 -6.22 -17.33 4.85
C GLU A 66 -7.09 -16.59 3.83
N PHE A 67 -6.47 -15.81 2.92
CA PHE A 67 -7.19 -15.13 1.85
C PHE A 67 -7.18 -15.99 0.58
N PRO A 68 -8.36 -16.22 -0.05
CA PRO A 68 -8.42 -16.94 -1.30
C PRO A 68 -7.63 -16.18 -2.37
N SER A 69 -6.76 -16.89 -3.08
CA SER A 69 -6.00 -16.30 -4.16
C SER A 69 -6.95 -15.83 -5.28
N PRO A 70 -6.78 -14.59 -5.78
CA PRO A 70 -7.60 -14.09 -6.87
C PRO A 70 -7.42 -14.92 -8.14
N SER A 71 -8.47 -15.04 -8.95
CA SER A 71 -8.44 -15.83 -10.18
C SER A 71 -7.45 -15.24 -11.20
N LEU A 72 -6.88 -16.09 -12.06
CA LEU A 72 -5.97 -15.65 -13.12
C LEU A 72 -6.66 -14.69 -14.11
N ILE A 73 -7.95 -14.90 -14.38
CA ILE A 73 -8.74 -14.01 -15.24
C ILE A 73 -8.82 -12.61 -14.61
N PHE A 74 -9.11 -12.54 -13.31
CA PHE A 74 -9.14 -11.28 -12.59
C PHE A 74 -7.79 -10.56 -12.64
N LEU A 75 -6.70 -11.28 -12.34
CA LEU A 75 -5.34 -10.72 -12.27
C LEU A 75 -4.81 -10.23 -13.61
N PHE A 76 -5.05 -10.96 -14.71
CA PHE A 76 -4.42 -10.68 -16.01
C PHE A 76 -5.33 -9.99 -17.02
N PHE A 77 -6.65 -9.89 -16.77
CA PHE A 77 -7.58 -9.20 -17.65
C PHE A 77 -8.30 -8.06 -16.95
N GLU A 78 -9.02 -8.33 -15.86
CA GLU A 78 -9.85 -7.30 -15.21
C GLU A 78 -9.01 -6.21 -14.52
N MET A 79 -8.00 -6.63 -13.74
CA MET A 79 -7.15 -5.70 -12.98
C MET A 79 -6.32 -4.77 -13.90
N PRO A 80 -5.62 -5.25 -14.95
CA PRO A 80 -4.91 -4.38 -15.88
C PRO A 80 -5.83 -3.40 -16.59
N THR A 81 -7.01 -3.84 -17.03
CA THR A 81 -8.00 -2.96 -17.65
C THR A 81 -8.47 -1.89 -16.66
N ALA A 82 -8.72 -2.24 -15.40
CA ALA A 82 -9.08 -1.28 -14.37
C ALA A 82 -7.97 -0.25 -14.12
N TYR A 83 -6.70 -0.67 -14.05
CA TYR A 83 -5.56 0.25 -13.87
C TYR A 83 -5.36 1.17 -15.08
N LEU A 84 -5.53 0.65 -16.29
CA LEU A 84 -5.46 1.43 -17.53
C LEU A 84 -6.59 2.46 -17.58
N LEU A 85 -7.83 2.08 -17.28
CA LEU A 85 -8.96 3.01 -17.20
C LEU A 85 -8.78 4.06 -16.10
N ALA A 86 -8.31 3.63 -14.92
CA ALA A 86 -8.01 4.51 -13.80
C ALA A 86 -6.91 5.52 -14.15
N SER A 87 -5.93 5.16 -15.00
CA SER A 87 -4.86 6.08 -15.42
C SER A 87 -5.39 7.34 -16.12
N PHE A 88 -6.47 7.23 -16.90
CA PHE A 88 -7.12 8.39 -17.54
C PHE A 88 -7.76 9.35 -16.56
N LEU A 89 -8.20 8.86 -15.40
CA LEU A 89 -8.76 9.68 -14.32
C LEU A 89 -7.65 10.23 -13.41
N ILE A 90 -6.68 9.38 -13.04
CA ILE A 90 -5.57 9.75 -12.15
C ILE A 90 -4.69 10.82 -12.78
N PHE A 91 -4.44 10.74 -14.10
CA PHE A 91 -3.64 11.70 -14.84
C PHE A 91 -4.08 13.17 -14.64
N PRO A 92 -5.33 13.57 -14.94
CA PRO A 92 -5.80 14.93 -14.69
C PRO A 92 -5.88 15.26 -13.20
N ILE A 93 -6.39 14.33 -12.39
CA ILE A 93 -6.62 14.54 -10.96
C ILE A 93 -5.33 14.85 -10.22
N LEU A 94 -4.23 14.17 -10.54
CA LEU A 94 -2.94 14.38 -9.89
C LEU A 94 -2.42 15.81 -10.09
N GLY A 95 -2.56 16.34 -11.31
CA GLY A 95 -2.21 17.72 -11.61
C GLY A 95 -3.09 18.72 -10.88
N PHE A 96 -4.41 18.48 -10.82
CA PHE A 96 -5.35 19.33 -10.09
C PHE A 96 -5.14 19.29 -8.57
N LEU A 97 -4.82 18.13 -8.02
CA LEU A 97 -4.51 17.95 -6.60
C LEU A 97 -3.32 18.84 -6.20
N TYR A 98 -2.22 18.74 -6.94
CA TYR A 98 -1.04 19.58 -6.67
C TYR A 98 -1.32 21.06 -6.92
N MET A 99 -2.11 21.38 -7.94
CA MET A 99 -2.52 22.76 -8.22
C MET A 99 -3.34 23.35 -7.07
N PHE A 100 -4.24 22.57 -6.47
CA PHE A 100 -5.02 22.97 -5.30
C PHE A 100 -4.11 23.27 -4.11
N PHE A 101 -3.19 22.37 -3.77
CA PHE A 101 -2.23 22.61 -2.68
C PHE A 101 -1.30 23.78 -2.97
N SER A 102 -0.83 23.91 -4.22
CA SER A 102 0.01 25.01 -4.65
C SER A 102 -0.72 26.35 -4.54
N TRP A 103 -1.98 26.41 -4.97
CA TRP A 103 -2.83 27.59 -4.83
C TRP A 103 -3.03 27.98 -3.35
N ILE A 104 -3.37 27.01 -2.49
CA ILE A 104 -3.52 27.25 -1.04
C ILE A 104 -2.20 27.66 -0.40
N CYS A 105 -1.06 27.18 -0.88
CA CYS A 105 0.25 27.52 -0.31
C CYS A 105 0.85 28.79 -0.93
N GLY A 106 0.28 29.32 -2.01
CA GLY A 106 0.78 30.50 -2.73
C GLY A 106 1.94 30.21 -3.70
N GLY A 107 2.01 28.99 -4.25
CA GLY A 107 2.97 28.59 -5.28
C GLY A 107 2.43 28.75 -6.71
N ASN A 108 3.13 28.12 -7.66
CA ASN A 108 2.75 28.13 -9.07
C ASN A 108 1.48 27.29 -9.34
N THR A 109 0.46 27.88 -9.95
CA THR A 109 -0.83 27.23 -10.26
C THR A 109 -0.94 26.69 -11.68
N GLY A 110 0.15 26.64 -12.45
CA GLY A 110 0.16 26.06 -13.79
C GLY A 110 -0.03 24.55 -13.75
N TRP A 111 -1.11 24.04 -14.34
CA TRP A 111 -1.49 22.63 -14.26
C TRP A 111 -0.36 21.68 -14.67
N LYS A 112 0.34 21.96 -15.78
CA LYS A 112 1.46 21.13 -16.28
C LYS A 112 2.61 21.00 -15.28
N LYS A 113 2.99 22.09 -14.58
CA LYS A 113 4.05 22.06 -13.56
C LYS A 113 3.59 21.27 -12.33
N ASN A 114 2.37 21.51 -11.88
CA ASN A 114 1.77 20.76 -10.79
C ASN A 114 1.66 19.27 -11.10
N PHE A 115 1.31 18.93 -12.34
CA PHE A 115 1.27 17.55 -12.81
C PHE A 115 2.66 16.90 -12.81
N ARG A 116 3.69 17.60 -13.29
CA ARG A 116 5.08 17.10 -13.21
C ARG A 116 5.52 16.83 -11.77
N ALA A 117 5.19 17.73 -10.85
CA ALA A 117 5.47 17.58 -9.43
C ALA A 117 4.75 16.34 -8.85
N GLY A 118 3.47 16.16 -9.20
CA GLY A 118 2.69 15.00 -8.78
C GLY A 118 3.22 13.69 -9.34
N THR A 119 3.59 13.64 -10.62
CA THR A 119 4.18 12.45 -11.26
C THR A 119 5.49 12.06 -10.60
N ALA A 120 6.33 13.04 -10.23
CA ALA A 120 7.56 12.78 -9.48
C ALA A 120 7.28 12.20 -8.09
N SER A 121 6.29 12.71 -7.36
CA SER A 121 5.92 12.15 -6.05
C SER A 121 5.24 10.78 -6.14
N LEU A 122 4.47 10.51 -7.20
CA LEU A 122 3.84 9.21 -7.45
C LEU A 122 4.88 8.11 -7.70
N SER A 123 6.06 8.48 -8.21
CA SER A 123 7.13 7.55 -8.61
C SER A 123 7.56 6.57 -7.52
N VAL A 124 7.38 6.90 -6.25
CA VAL A 124 7.80 6.06 -5.11
C VAL A 124 6.68 5.19 -4.54
N PHE A 125 5.42 5.43 -4.91
CA PHE A 125 4.26 4.79 -4.26
C PHE A 125 4.26 3.27 -4.42
N TRP A 126 4.76 2.75 -5.54
CA TRP A 126 4.85 1.30 -5.75
C TRP A 126 5.84 0.65 -4.78
N ALA A 127 6.99 1.28 -4.53
CA ALA A 127 8.01 0.77 -3.61
C ALA A 127 7.50 0.79 -2.16
N ILE A 128 6.76 1.85 -1.81
CA ILE A 128 6.06 1.99 -0.52
C ILE A 128 5.10 0.83 -0.29
N LEU A 129 4.22 0.57 -1.25
CA LEU A 129 3.24 -0.51 -1.16
C LEU A 129 3.90 -1.88 -1.08
N LEU A 130 4.96 -2.11 -1.85
CA LEU A 130 5.68 -3.37 -1.84
C LEU A 130 6.32 -3.65 -0.47
N LEU A 131 6.99 -2.63 0.11
CA LEU A 131 7.60 -2.73 1.44
C LEU A 131 6.56 -2.94 2.53
N GLN A 132 5.42 -2.25 2.44
CA GLN A 132 4.32 -2.42 3.38
C GLN A 132 3.75 -3.84 3.32
N SER A 133 3.48 -4.37 2.12
CA SER A 133 2.97 -5.73 1.92
C SER A 133 3.97 -6.78 2.43
N PHE A 134 5.25 -6.61 2.10
CA PHE A 134 6.30 -7.53 2.55
C PHE A 134 6.49 -7.51 4.07
N GLY A 135 6.50 -6.32 4.67
CA GLY A 135 6.55 -6.18 6.12
C GLY A 135 5.35 -6.81 6.80
N GLY A 136 4.15 -6.66 6.21
CA GLY A 136 2.92 -7.29 6.68
C GLY A 136 2.96 -8.82 6.66
N LEU A 137 3.61 -9.41 5.65
CA LEU A 137 3.83 -10.85 5.57
C LEU A 137 4.75 -11.37 6.69
N ILE A 138 5.80 -10.63 7.04
CA ILE A 138 6.68 -11.00 8.16
C ILE A 138 5.94 -10.85 9.50
N HIS A 139 5.30 -9.69 9.69
CA HIS A 139 4.54 -9.40 10.90
C HIS A 139 3.55 -8.26 10.63
N ILE A 140 2.28 -8.43 11.02
CA ILE A 140 1.23 -7.42 10.79
C ILE A 140 1.60 -6.02 11.31
N TYR A 141 2.13 -5.92 12.54
CA TYR A 141 2.66 -4.66 13.09
C TYR A 141 3.85 -4.07 12.31
N LEU A 142 4.73 -4.89 11.73
CA LEU A 142 5.84 -4.38 10.93
C LEU A 142 5.33 -3.69 9.66
N GLY A 143 4.43 -4.34 8.92
CA GLY A 143 3.76 -3.73 7.76
C GLY A 143 3.02 -2.44 8.13
N MET A 144 2.37 -2.43 9.30
CA MET A 144 1.66 -1.27 9.83
C MET A 144 2.59 -0.09 10.16
N TRP A 145 3.71 -0.32 10.85
CA TRP A 145 4.71 0.71 11.14
C TRP A 145 5.32 1.28 9.86
N ILE A 146 5.59 0.43 8.88
CA ILE A 146 6.05 0.85 7.55
C ILE A 146 5.00 1.76 6.88
N GLY A 147 3.72 1.39 6.94
CA GLY A 147 2.62 2.21 6.42
C GLY A 147 2.50 3.57 7.10
N ILE A 148 2.71 3.64 8.43
CA ILE A 148 2.73 4.91 9.19
C ILE A 148 3.90 5.79 8.75
N ALA A 149 5.11 5.22 8.67
CA ALA A 149 6.31 5.94 8.22
C ALA A 149 6.10 6.55 6.83
N PHE A 150 5.50 5.79 5.91
CA PHE A 150 5.21 6.29 4.56
C PHE A 150 4.07 7.31 4.50
N THR A 151 3.08 7.20 5.40
CA THR A 151 2.03 8.23 5.53
C THR A 151 2.63 9.58 5.93
N ALA A 152 3.70 9.59 6.74
CA ALA A 152 4.45 10.80 7.05
C ALA A 152 5.34 11.28 5.89
N TYR A 153 5.88 10.34 5.10
CA TYR A 153 6.76 10.63 3.98
C TYR A 153 6.05 11.32 2.80
N VAL A 154 4.79 10.97 2.53
CA VAL A 154 4.03 11.59 1.42
C VAL A 154 3.87 13.13 1.60
N PRO A 155 3.40 13.65 2.75
CA PRO A 155 3.41 15.10 3.03
C PRO A 155 4.80 15.73 2.93
N PHE A 156 5.86 15.01 3.30
CA PHE A 156 7.22 15.51 3.14
C PHE A 156 7.61 15.69 1.66
N LEU A 157 7.25 14.75 0.78
CA LEU A 157 7.44 14.93 -0.66
C LEU A 157 6.62 16.10 -1.21
N PHE A 158 5.37 16.26 -0.75
CA PHE A 158 4.55 17.44 -1.08
C PHE A 158 5.24 18.73 -0.66
N PHE A 159 5.83 18.78 0.54
CA PHE A 159 6.53 19.96 1.03
C PHE A 159 7.70 20.34 0.12
N LEU A 160 8.52 19.37 -0.27
CA LEU A 160 9.65 19.60 -1.17
C LEU A 160 9.20 20.02 -2.57
N ALA A 161 8.20 19.35 -3.12
CA ALA A 161 7.62 19.69 -4.40
C ALA A 161 7.04 21.11 -4.41
N LEU A 162 6.29 21.49 -3.37
CA LEU A 162 5.67 22.81 -3.27
C LEU A 162 6.72 23.91 -3.06
N THR A 163 7.66 23.73 -2.14
CA THR A 163 8.63 24.78 -1.78
C THR A 163 9.78 24.89 -2.78
N SER A 164 10.35 23.78 -3.22
CA SER A 164 11.55 23.78 -4.09
C SER A 164 11.20 23.90 -5.57
N TYR A 165 10.16 23.20 -6.03
CA TYR A 165 9.80 23.17 -7.44
C TYR A 165 8.71 24.20 -7.79
N LEU A 166 7.60 24.24 -7.04
CA LEU A 166 6.47 25.14 -7.30
C LEU A 166 6.64 26.52 -6.65
N LYS A 167 7.75 26.76 -5.94
CA LYS A 167 8.15 28.04 -5.34
C LYS A 167 7.14 28.61 -4.32
N ALA A 168 6.42 27.74 -3.63
CA ALA A 168 5.51 28.15 -2.55
C ALA A 168 6.28 28.63 -1.30
N PRO A 169 5.80 29.65 -0.59
CA PRO A 169 6.35 30.10 0.68
C PRO A 169 6.46 28.97 1.73
N VAL A 170 7.65 28.81 2.31
CA VAL A 170 7.98 27.72 3.25
C VAL A 170 7.08 27.72 4.49
N LYS A 171 6.91 28.88 5.14
CA LYS A 171 6.13 29.00 6.38
C LYS A 171 4.67 28.56 6.19
N ARG A 172 4.04 29.05 5.11
CA ARG A 172 2.64 28.73 4.78
C ARG A 172 2.48 27.26 4.40
N THR A 173 3.40 26.74 3.59
CA THR A 173 3.38 25.34 3.14
C THR A 173 3.52 24.38 4.33
N ALA A 174 4.42 24.66 5.28
CA ALA A 174 4.60 23.85 6.47
C ALA A 174 3.31 23.75 7.31
N ILE A 175 2.61 24.88 7.53
CA ILE A 175 1.36 24.89 8.30
C ILE A 175 0.28 24.03 7.61
N VAL A 176 0.07 24.25 6.31
CA VAL A 176 -0.96 23.55 5.54
C VAL A 176 -0.69 22.05 5.50
N LEU A 177 0.57 21.65 5.28
CA LEU A 177 0.93 20.23 5.22
C LEU A 177 0.99 19.56 6.59
N SER A 178 1.30 20.28 7.67
CA SER A 178 1.16 19.75 9.03
C SER A 178 -0.29 19.42 9.35
N LEU A 179 -1.24 20.30 8.99
CA LEU A 179 -2.66 20.01 9.16
C LEU A 179 -3.09 18.82 8.31
N PHE A 180 -2.65 18.76 7.05
CA PHE A 180 -2.92 17.63 6.16
C PHE A 180 -2.35 16.30 6.70
N MET A 181 -1.13 16.34 7.24
CA MET A 181 -0.47 15.18 7.86
C MET A 181 -1.27 14.66 9.06
N ILE A 182 -1.77 15.55 9.94
CA ILE A 182 -2.61 15.15 11.08
C ILE A 182 -3.88 14.42 10.58
N VAL A 183 -4.53 14.94 9.54
CA VAL A 183 -5.70 14.28 8.94
C VAL A 183 -5.34 12.90 8.38
N LEU A 184 -4.23 12.77 7.66
CA LEU A 184 -3.79 11.48 7.13
C LEU A 184 -3.46 10.47 8.24
N LEU A 185 -2.77 10.90 9.29
CA LEU A 185 -2.46 10.06 10.45
C LEU A 185 -3.74 9.63 11.18
N TYR A 186 -4.73 10.52 11.31
CA TYR A 186 -6.03 10.17 11.87
C TYR A 186 -6.75 9.10 11.03
N LEU A 187 -6.77 9.25 9.71
CA LEU A 187 -7.37 8.26 8.80
C LEU A 187 -6.66 6.90 8.89
N GLN A 188 -5.33 6.89 8.97
CA GLN A 188 -4.57 5.65 9.18
C GLN A 188 -4.87 5.02 10.54
N TYR A 189 -4.91 5.81 11.60
CA TYR A 189 -5.27 5.34 12.93
C TYR A 189 -6.68 4.71 12.94
N SER A 190 -7.65 5.36 12.29
CA SER A 190 -9.01 4.83 12.18
C SER A 190 -9.06 3.48 11.46
N ARG A 191 -8.29 3.32 10.37
CA ARG A 191 -8.17 2.04 9.66
C ARG A 191 -7.53 0.98 10.54
N MET A 192 -6.41 1.31 11.16
CA MET A 192 -5.68 0.42 12.07
C MET A 192 -6.55 -0.07 13.23
N ASN A 193 -7.33 0.82 13.86
CA ASN A 193 -8.26 0.47 14.92
C ASN A 193 -9.34 -0.51 14.44
N SER A 194 -9.84 -0.35 13.21
CA SER A 194 -10.77 -1.32 12.60
C SER A 194 -10.10 -2.67 12.40
N TYR A 195 -8.92 -2.70 11.77
CA TYR A 195 -8.17 -3.93 11.53
C TYR A 195 -7.85 -4.69 12.83
N MET A 196 -7.46 -3.98 13.90
CA MET A 196 -7.19 -4.62 15.20
C MET A 196 -8.45 -5.20 15.84
N LYS A 197 -9.61 -4.55 15.69
CA LYS A 197 -10.89 -5.08 16.17
C LYS A 197 -11.29 -6.34 15.41
N ASP A 198 -11.18 -6.31 14.09
CA ASP A 198 -11.52 -7.45 13.24
C ASP A 198 -10.59 -8.64 13.51
N HIS A 199 -9.28 -8.39 13.65
CA HIS A 199 -8.31 -9.44 14.00
C HIS A 199 -8.59 -10.04 15.39
N LYS A 200 -8.91 -9.21 16.40
CA LYS A 200 -9.24 -9.70 17.74
C LYS A 200 -10.52 -10.54 17.74
N ILE A 201 -11.49 -10.20 16.89
CA ILE A 201 -12.71 -11.01 16.71
C ILE A 201 -12.35 -12.35 16.06
N VAL A 202 -11.53 -12.37 15.01
CA VAL A 202 -11.10 -13.61 14.33
C VAL A 202 -10.30 -14.52 15.27
N GLU A 203 -9.37 -13.97 16.05
CA GLU A 203 -8.57 -14.71 17.03
C GLU A 203 -9.44 -15.34 18.14
N ASN A 204 -10.46 -14.60 18.61
CA ASN A 204 -11.43 -15.12 19.56
C ASN A 204 -12.30 -16.23 18.97
N VAL A 205 -12.72 -16.13 17.70
CA VAL A 205 -13.49 -17.18 17.03
C VAL A 205 -12.64 -18.42 16.78
N ASN A 206 -11.37 -18.26 16.39
CA ASN A 206 -10.45 -19.37 16.14
C ASN A 206 -10.08 -20.11 17.44
N SER A 207 -9.87 -19.41 18.55
CA SER A 207 -9.63 -20.04 19.86
C SER A 207 -10.88 -20.77 20.40
N GLN A 208 -12.07 -20.24 20.15
CA GLN A 208 -13.31 -20.94 20.49
C GLN A 208 -13.52 -22.20 19.62
N LYS A 209 -13.19 -22.13 18.33
CA LYS A 209 -13.26 -23.26 17.40
C LYS A 209 -12.24 -24.35 17.74
N SER A 210 -11.01 -24.00 18.09
CA SER A 210 -9.99 -24.97 18.51
C SER A 210 -10.39 -25.68 19.80
N THR A 211 -10.94 -24.95 20.77
CA THR A 211 -11.45 -25.51 22.04
C THR A 211 -12.61 -26.49 21.79
N THR A 212 -13.46 -26.21 20.80
CA THR A 212 -14.59 -27.08 20.45
C THR A 212 -14.12 -28.38 19.78
N ILE A 213 -13.17 -28.30 18.85
CA ILE A 213 -12.57 -29.48 18.19
C ILE A 213 -11.82 -30.36 19.19
N GLU A 214 -11.17 -29.76 20.18
CA GLU A 214 -10.45 -30.50 21.22
C GLU A 214 -11.42 -31.25 22.15
N LYS A 215 -12.58 -30.66 22.47
CA LYS A 215 -13.66 -31.32 23.21
C LYS A 215 -14.29 -32.48 22.43
N GLU A 216 -14.59 -32.29 21.14
CA GLU A 216 -15.12 -33.38 20.29
C GLU A 216 -14.14 -34.56 20.22
N LYS A 217 -12.84 -34.30 20.04
CA LYS A 217 -11.81 -35.36 20.03
C LYS A 217 -11.68 -36.08 21.37
N GLN A 218 -11.94 -35.39 22.48
CA GLN A 218 -11.90 -36.00 23.81
C GLN A 218 -13.14 -36.88 24.05
N GLU A 219 -14.34 -36.42 23.70
CA GLU A 219 -15.56 -37.23 23.75
C GLU A 219 -15.47 -38.47 22.86
N GLU A 220 -14.88 -38.36 21.67
CA GLU A 220 -14.69 -39.48 20.74
C GLU A 220 -13.72 -40.54 21.32
N ARG A 221 -12.65 -40.11 22.00
CA ARG A 221 -11.71 -41.01 22.71
C ARG A 221 -12.38 -41.71 23.89
N GLU A 222 -13.14 -40.98 24.69
CA GLU A 222 -13.87 -41.55 25.83
C GLU A 222 -14.91 -42.57 25.37
N THR A 223 -15.62 -42.28 24.27
CA THR A 223 -16.58 -43.21 23.66
C THR A 223 -15.90 -44.47 23.13
N MET A 224 -14.76 -44.34 22.44
CA MET A 224 -13.96 -45.49 22.00
C MET A 224 -13.46 -46.36 23.16
N GLU A 225 -13.04 -45.75 24.27
CA GLU A 225 -12.64 -46.51 25.47
C GLU A 225 -13.79 -47.25 26.13
N ILE A 226 -14.99 -46.65 26.19
CA ILE A 226 -16.19 -47.31 26.71
C ILE A 226 -16.56 -48.50 25.83
N ILE A 227 -16.55 -48.35 24.51
CA ILE A 227 -16.83 -49.43 23.56
C ILE A 227 -15.79 -50.55 23.70
N ARG A 228 -14.50 -50.22 23.81
CA ARG A 228 -13.43 -51.21 24.01
C ARG A 228 -13.64 -52.01 25.30
N LYS A 229 -13.93 -51.34 26.42
CA LYS A 229 -14.20 -52.00 27.72
C LYS A 229 -15.44 -52.87 27.68
N ALA A 230 -16.50 -52.45 26.98
CA ALA A 230 -17.70 -53.25 26.81
C ALA A 230 -17.43 -54.51 25.96
N MET A 231 -16.63 -54.39 24.91
CA MET A 231 -16.25 -55.51 24.04
C MET A 231 -15.32 -56.52 24.76
N GLU A 232 -14.40 -56.04 25.60
CA GLU A 232 -13.57 -56.90 26.46
C GLU A 232 -14.39 -57.66 27.49
N LYS A 233 -15.40 -57.02 28.10
CA LYS A 233 -16.34 -57.69 29.01
C LYS A 233 -17.19 -58.75 28.31
N ALA A 234 -17.74 -58.44 27.13
CA ALA A 234 -18.53 -59.39 26.35
C ALA A 234 -17.71 -60.63 25.96
N LYS A 235 -16.45 -60.45 25.54
CA LYS A 235 -15.53 -61.57 25.26
C LYS A 235 -15.17 -62.40 26.49
N ALA A 236 -15.06 -61.78 27.66
CA ALA A 236 -14.78 -62.48 28.91
C ALA A 236 -15.98 -63.28 29.42
N GLU A 237 -17.21 -62.85 29.10
CA GLU A 237 -18.45 -63.57 29.41
C GLU A 237 -18.71 -64.74 28.43
N GLU A 238 -18.28 -64.63 27.16
CA GLU A 238 -18.35 -65.71 26.16
C GLU A 238 -17.38 -66.88 26.42
N GLN A 239 -16.34 -66.67 27.25
CA GLN A 239 -15.35 -67.70 27.60
C GLN A 239 -15.64 -68.40 28.94
N ARG A 240 -16.83 -68.20 29.52
CA ARG A 240 -17.30 -68.82 30.75
C ARG A 240 -18.43 -69.81 30.49
#